data_AF-A0A7Z9QRI4-F1
#
_entry.id   AF-A0A7Z9QRI4-F1
#
_cell.length_a   1.000
_cell.length_b   1.000
_cell.length_c   1.000
_cell.angle_alpha   90.00
_cell.angle_beta   90.00
_cell.angle_gamma   90.00
#
_symmetry.space_group_name_H-M   'P 1'
#
loop_
_entity.id
_entity.type
_entity.pdbx_description
1 polymer ?
#
loop_
_entity_poly.entity_id
_entity_poly.type
_entity_poly.pdbx_seq_one_letter_code
_entity_poly.pdbx_strand_id
1 'polypeptide(L)'
;MGWPGNGFYDYFNGCWGQNIAVIQSPDASPIQETALREFSRLTALIMGRAPLQVKENLLDHIRERVTDIVLIGPSALSNQIMQANNISLDPVTGSDGYLIRSVELDGKNYLLILGERAVVALYGVYEYFERFCDVGYFPEGDHIIHKERLPLTKLDVVDRPRFAYRVQHLESRAVNLVQSSYYWTLDQ
;
A
#
# COMPACT_ATOMS: atom_id res chain seq x y z
N MET A 1 -4.35 58.27 -5.59
CA MET A 1 -3.87 57.32 -6.62
C MET A 1 -3.93 55.93 -6.01
N GLY A 2 -4.94 55.16 -6.42
CA GLY A 2 -5.25 53.84 -5.87
C GLY A 2 -4.36 52.76 -6.50
N TRP A 3 -3.98 51.79 -5.68
CA TRP A 3 -3.33 50.57 -6.10
C TRP A 3 -4.35 49.67 -6.82
N PRO A 4 -4.02 49.07 -7.98
CA PRO A 4 -4.87 48.05 -8.55
C PRO A 4 -4.65 46.74 -7.77
N GLY A 5 -5.73 46.19 -7.26
CA GLY A 5 -5.75 44.90 -6.58
C GLY A 5 -5.73 43.71 -7.55
N ASN A 6 -5.53 42.56 -6.92
CA ASN A 6 -5.86 41.20 -7.35
C ASN A 6 -5.03 40.51 -8.44
N GLY A 7 -4.53 39.34 -8.04
CA GLY A 7 -4.04 38.28 -8.90
C GLY A 7 -3.54 37.10 -8.07
N PHE A 8 -4.32 36.64 -7.08
CA PHE A 8 -4.15 35.30 -6.53
C PHE A 8 -4.40 34.34 -7.72
N TYR A 9 -3.35 33.71 -8.22
CA TYR A 9 -3.50 32.65 -9.22
C TYR A 9 -4.15 31.45 -8.53
N ASP A 10 -5.47 31.37 -8.64
CA ASP A 10 -6.22 30.15 -8.41
C ASP A 10 -5.84 29.15 -9.51
N TYR A 11 -4.88 28.27 -9.23
CA TYR A 11 -4.56 27.11 -10.06
C TYR A 11 -5.55 25.95 -9.83
N PHE A 12 -6.81 26.25 -9.51
CA PHE A 12 -7.89 25.25 -9.50
C PHE A 12 -8.66 25.30 -10.81
N ASN A 13 -7.97 24.93 -11.90
CA ASN A 13 -8.62 24.57 -13.15
C ASN A 13 -8.20 23.14 -13.54
N GLY A 14 -9.11 22.18 -13.33
CA GLY A 14 -9.35 21.14 -14.33
C GLY A 14 -8.72 19.76 -14.19
N CYS A 15 -8.03 19.40 -13.10
CA CYS A 15 -7.70 17.99 -12.85
C CYS A 15 -8.71 17.40 -11.86
N TRP A 16 -9.57 16.49 -12.32
CA TRP A 16 -10.33 15.58 -11.45
C TRP A 16 -9.32 14.65 -10.75
N GLY A 17 -8.62 15.20 -9.77
CA GLY A 17 -7.56 14.56 -9.03
C GLY A 17 -8.13 13.42 -8.19
N GLN A 18 -7.46 12.28 -8.22
CA GLN A 18 -7.83 11.12 -7.42
C GLN A 18 -7.78 11.47 -5.93
N ASN A 19 -8.91 11.47 -5.21
CA ASN A 19 -8.92 11.78 -3.78
C ASN A 19 -8.84 10.47 -2.99
N ILE A 20 -7.61 10.09 -2.65
CA ILE A 20 -7.31 8.85 -1.94
C ILE A 20 -7.34 9.10 -0.44
N ALA A 21 -8.12 8.30 0.28
CA ALA A 21 -7.99 8.11 1.71
C ALA A 21 -7.34 6.76 2.01
N VAL A 22 -6.37 6.75 2.93
CA VAL A 22 -5.82 5.51 3.51
C VAL A 22 -6.36 5.39 4.92
N ILE A 23 -6.98 4.25 5.22
CA ILE A 23 -7.71 4.06 6.47
C ILE A 23 -6.81 3.42 7.52
N GLN A 24 -6.72 4.06 8.67
CA GLN A 24 -6.07 3.55 9.85
C GLN A 24 -7.09 2.84 10.74
N SER A 25 -6.89 1.54 10.94
CA SER A 25 -7.64 0.76 11.93
C SER A 25 -7.39 1.32 13.35
N PRO A 26 -8.42 1.41 14.23
CA PRO A 26 -8.24 1.83 15.62
C PRO A 26 -7.25 0.95 16.39
N ASP A 27 -7.20 -0.34 16.06
CA ASP A 27 -6.37 -1.35 16.71
C ASP A 27 -5.14 -1.72 15.87
N ALA A 28 -4.68 -0.81 15.01
CA ALA A 28 -3.55 -1.04 14.13
C ALA A 28 -2.27 -1.38 14.91
N SER A 29 -1.65 -2.52 14.59
CA SER A 29 -0.32 -2.85 15.12
C SER A 29 0.75 -1.87 14.59
N PRO A 30 1.90 -1.71 15.26
CA PRO A 30 2.99 -0.85 14.77
C PRO A 30 3.47 -1.18 13.34
N ILE A 31 3.39 -2.46 12.96
CA ILE A 31 3.76 -2.91 11.60
C ILE A 31 2.71 -2.47 10.58
N GLN A 32 1.42 -2.51 10.93
CA GLN A 32 0.34 -2.01 10.08
C GLN A 32 0.42 -0.48 9.93
N GLU A 33 0.76 0.25 11.00
CA GLU A 33 1.05 1.68 10.93
C GLU A 33 2.24 1.98 10.01
N THR A 34 3.27 1.12 10.04
CA THR A 34 4.42 1.21 9.12
C THR A 34 3.98 0.98 7.67
N ALA A 35 3.13 -0.02 7.40
CA ALA A 35 2.58 -0.25 6.07
C ALA A 35 1.77 0.94 5.55
N LEU A 36 0.93 1.54 6.40
CA LEU A 36 0.16 2.74 6.07
C LEU A 36 1.08 3.94 5.78
N ARG A 37 2.16 4.09 6.57
CA ARG A 37 3.17 5.13 6.37
C ARG A 37 3.92 4.95 5.06
N GLU A 38 4.36 3.74 4.75
CA GLU A 38 5.05 3.43 3.48
C GLU A 38 4.13 3.67 2.29
N PHE A 39 2.86 3.25 2.37
CA PHE A 39 1.89 3.55 1.32
C PHE A 39 1.73 5.05 1.10
N SER A 40 1.61 5.81 2.19
CA SER A 40 1.47 7.27 2.13
C SER A 40 2.73 7.94 1.56
N ARG A 41 3.91 7.47 1.95
CA ARG A 41 5.22 7.95 1.47
C ARG A 41 5.37 7.71 -0.04
N LEU A 42 5.17 6.48 -0.50
CA LEU A 42 5.30 6.10 -1.90
C LEU A 42 4.27 6.83 -2.77
N THR A 43 3.03 6.98 -2.28
CA THR A 43 2.00 7.79 -2.93
C THR A 43 2.45 9.25 -3.08
N ALA A 44 3.04 9.85 -2.05
CA ALA A 44 3.53 11.22 -2.10
C ALA A 44 4.69 11.39 -3.09
N LEU A 45 5.60 10.42 -3.16
CA LEU A 45 6.72 10.43 -4.11
C LEU A 45 6.24 10.27 -5.56
N ILE A 46 5.24 9.43 -5.79
CA ILE A 46 4.69 9.17 -7.13
C ILE A 46 3.79 10.30 -7.61
N MET A 47 2.84 10.76 -6.78
CA MET A 47 1.83 11.74 -7.20
C MET A 47 2.19 13.19 -6.86
N GLY A 48 3.27 13.42 -6.12
CA GLY A 48 3.62 14.75 -5.58
C GLY A 48 2.72 15.23 -4.43
N ARG A 49 1.82 14.37 -3.92
CA ARG A 49 0.92 14.67 -2.79
C ARG A 49 0.61 13.40 -1.99
N ALA A 50 0.56 13.53 -0.67
CA ALA A 50 0.19 12.43 0.20
C ALA A 50 -1.34 12.15 0.14
N PRO A 51 -1.77 10.90 0.33
CA PRO A 51 -3.18 10.59 0.51
C PRO A 51 -3.67 11.10 1.87
N LEU A 52 -4.98 11.24 2.03
CA LEU A 52 -5.57 11.61 3.31
C LEU A 52 -5.51 10.40 4.27
N GLN A 53 -4.82 10.54 5.40
CA GLN A 53 -4.87 9.52 6.44
C GLN A 53 -6.09 9.74 7.33
N VAL A 54 -6.93 8.72 7.45
CA VAL A 54 -8.23 8.81 8.13
C VAL A 54 -8.36 7.63 9.09
N LYS A 55 -8.71 7.91 10.36
CA LYS A 55 -9.09 6.83 11.28
C LYS A 55 -10.42 6.23 10.84
N GLU A 56 -10.54 4.91 10.92
CA GLU A 56 -11.73 4.21 10.42
C GLU A 56 -13.06 4.77 10.94
N ASN A 57 -13.13 5.11 12.23
CA ASN A 57 -14.30 5.71 12.87
C ASN A 57 -14.67 7.12 12.37
N LEU A 58 -13.80 7.74 11.56
CA LEU A 58 -14.03 9.07 10.96
C LEU A 58 -14.32 8.97 9.45
N LEU A 59 -14.30 7.78 8.86
CA LEU A 59 -14.49 7.59 7.41
C LEU A 59 -15.81 8.20 6.92
N ASP A 60 -16.91 7.96 7.63
CA ASP A 60 -18.23 8.46 7.24
C ASP A 60 -18.30 9.98 7.11
N HIS A 61 -17.47 10.71 7.88
CA HIS A 61 -17.43 12.18 7.84
C HIS A 61 -16.72 12.74 6.60
N ILE A 62 -15.89 11.93 5.94
CA ILE A 62 -15.09 12.35 4.78
C ILE A 62 -15.43 11.56 3.51
N ARG A 63 -16.33 10.57 3.60
CA ARG A 63 -16.66 9.64 2.51
C ARG A 63 -17.08 10.34 1.21
N GLU A 64 -17.83 11.42 1.31
CA GLU A 64 -18.25 12.22 0.14
C GLU A 64 -17.10 12.99 -0.52
N ARG A 65 -16.02 13.26 0.21
CA ARG A 65 -14.87 14.04 -0.27
C ARG A 65 -13.78 13.18 -0.92
N VAL A 66 -13.87 11.86 -0.77
CA VAL A 66 -12.91 10.90 -1.30
C VAL A 66 -13.56 10.04 -2.37
N THR A 67 -12.80 9.65 -3.39
CA THR A 67 -13.25 8.77 -4.46
C THR A 67 -12.69 7.36 -4.28
N ASP A 68 -11.58 7.26 -3.58
CA ASP A 68 -10.70 6.11 -3.53
C ASP A 68 -10.31 5.85 -2.07
N ILE A 69 -10.54 4.63 -1.58
CA ILE A 69 -10.33 4.24 -0.19
C ILE A 69 -9.38 3.05 -0.17
N VAL A 70 -8.30 3.15 0.59
CA VAL A 70 -7.27 2.10 0.69
C VAL A 70 -7.33 1.53 2.11
N LEU A 71 -7.52 0.23 2.21
CA LEU A 71 -7.54 -0.53 3.45
C LEU A 71 -6.29 -1.41 3.50
N ILE A 72 -5.44 -1.20 4.50
CA ILE A 72 -4.17 -1.91 4.66
C ILE A 72 -4.21 -2.71 5.96
N GLY A 73 -4.06 -4.03 5.84
CA GLY A 73 -4.16 -4.96 6.94
C GLY A 73 -5.60 -5.14 7.48
N PRO A 74 -5.77 -6.03 8.48
CA PRO A 74 -7.08 -6.33 9.02
C PRO A 74 -7.69 -5.14 9.77
N SER A 75 -8.99 -4.92 9.56
CA SER A 75 -9.82 -3.96 10.28
C SER A 75 -11.30 -4.39 10.25
N ALA A 76 -12.16 -3.73 11.02
CA ALA A 76 -13.59 -4.06 11.00
C ALA A 76 -14.19 -3.78 9.61
N LEU A 77 -13.84 -2.65 9.01
CA LEU A 77 -14.24 -2.30 7.65
C LEU A 77 -13.69 -3.26 6.59
N SER A 78 -12.41 -3.65 6.66
CA SER A 78 -11.86 -4.61 5.68
C SER A 78 -12.59 -5.94 5.76
N ASN A 79 -12.88 -6.42 6.97
CA ASN A 79 -13.61 -7.67 7.20
C ASN A 79 -15.05 -7.60 6.69
N GLN A 80 -15.73 -6.47 6.92
CA GLN A 80 -17.08 -6.24 6.42
C GLN A 80 -17.12 -6.27 4.88
N ILE A 81 -16.19 -5.57 4.22
CA ILE A 81 -16.11 -5.55 2.74
C ILE A 81 -15.77 -6.94 2.21
N MET A 82 -14.85 -7.66 2.85
CA MET A 82 -14.51 -9.02 2.46
C MET A 82 -15.74 -9.94 2.52
N GLN A 83 -16.47 -9.93 3.63
CA GLN A 83 -17.68 -10.73 3.82
C GLN A 83 -18.76 -10.38 2.79
N ALA A 84 -19.04 -9.08 2.60
CA ALA A 84 -20.06 -8.61 1.69
C ALA A 84 -19.78 -8.96 0.21
N ASN A 85 -18.50 -9.13 -0.15
CA ASN A 85 -18.07 -9.43 -1.52
C ASN A 85 -17.62 -10.88 -1.70
N ASN A 86 -17.85 -11.76 -0.71
CA ASN A 86 -17.41 -13.16 -0.71
C ASN A 86 -15.90 -13.32 -1.03
N ILE A 87 -15.09 -12.43 -0.46
CA ILE A 87 -13.64 -12.43 -0.57
C ILE A 87 -13.08 -13.16 0.66
N SER A 88 -12.25 -14.17 0.43
CA SER A 88 -11.45 -14.82 1.46
C SER A 88 -9.97 -14.60 1.20
N LEU A 89 -9.18 -14.53 2.28
CA LEU A 89 -7.75 -14.84 2.16
C LEU A 89 -7.67 -16.33 1.79
N ASP A 90 -7.08 -16.63 0.64
CA ASP A 90 -7.01 -18.01 0.13
C ASP A 90 -6.24 -18.88 1.13
N PRO A 91 -6.75 -20.04 1.57
CA PRO A 91 -5.99 -20.97 2.43
C PRO A 91 -4.58 -21.31 1.89
N VAL A 92 -4.39 -21.24 0.57
CA VAL A 92 -3.09 -21.44 -0.08
C VAL A 92 -2.08 -20.36 0.30
N THR A 93 -2.49 -19.15 0.69
CA THR A 93 -1.55 -18.10 1.13
C THR A 93 -0.75 -18.49 2.37
N GLY A 94 -1.30 -19.36 3.22
CA GLY A 94 -0.73 -19.65 4.54
C GLY A 94 -0.46 -18.36 5.34
N SER A 95 0.48 -18.42 6.27
CA SER A 95 0.76 -17.29 7.18
C SER A 95 1.43 -16.07 6.54
N ASP A 96 1.99 -16.22 5.33
CA ASP A 96 2.87 -15.21 4.71
C ASP A 96 2.41 -14.69 3.34
N GLY A 97 1.22 -15.09 2.86
CA GLY A 97 0.67 -14.56 1.60
C GLY A 97 -0.30 -13.40 1.79
N TYR A 98 -0.38 -12.56 0.76
CA TYR A 98 -1.17 -11.33 0.75
C TYR A 98 -2.21 -11.35 -0.37
N LEU A 99 -3.22 -10.49 -0.23
CA LEU A 99 -4.25 -10.17 -1.19
C LEU A 99 -4.15 -8.69 -1.56
N ILE A 100 -4.13 -8.38 -2.86
CA ILE A 100 -4.32 -7.03 -3.38
C ILE A 100 -5.57 -7.08 -4.27
N ARG A 101 -6.66 -6.46 -3.83
CA ARG A 101 -7.95 -6.56 -4.53
C ARG A 101 -8.69 -5.24 -4.59
N SER A 102 -9.21 -4.93 -5.77
CA SER A 102 -10.13 -3.82 -5.98
C SER A 102 -11.57 -4.26 -5.74
N VAL A 103 -12.34 -3.43 -5.05
CA VAL A 103 -13.79 -3.59 -4.87
C VAL A 103 -14.46 -2.25 -5.16
N GLU A 104 -15.52 -2.26 -5.95
CA GLU A 104 -16.36 -1.06 -6.15
C GLU A 104 -17.59 -1.18 -5.25
N LEU A 105 -17.82 -0.17 -4.40
CA LEU A 105 -18.95 -0.15 -3.47
C LEU A 105 -19.44 1.30 -3.28
N ASP A 106 -20.76 1.50 -3.40
CA ASP A 106 -21.41 2.81 -3.26
C ASP A 106 -20.76 3.92 -4.13
N GLY A 107 -20.33 3.56 -5.35
CA GLY A 107 -19.66 4.48 -6.28
C GLY A 107 -18.25 4.92 -5.85
N LYS A 108 -17.62 4.21 -4.90
CA LYS A 108 -16.23 4.40 -4.47
C LYS A 108 -15.39 3.19 -4.83
N ASN A 109 -14.11 3.43 -5.13
CA ASN A 109 -13.14 2.36 -5.31
C ASN A 109 -12.48 2.03 -3.97
N TYR A 110 -12.50 0.77 -3.59
CA TYR A 110 -11.76 0.25 -2.45
C TYR A 110 -10.57 -0.56 -2.96
N LEU A 111 -9.38 -0.26 -2.45
CA LEU A 111 -8.20 -1.10 -2.60
C LEU A 111 -7.93 -1.80 -1.28
N LEU A 112 -8.06 -3.12 -1.29
CA LEU A 112 -7.75 -3.99 -0.17
C LEU A 112 -6.32 -4.51 -0.33
N ILE A 113 -5.44 -4.22 0.63
CA ILE A 113 -4.10 -4.81 0.75
C ILE A 113 -4.03 -5.55 2.08
N LEU A 114 -4.30 -6.85 2.03
CA LEU A 114 -4.59 -7.66 3.22
C LEU A 114 -3.63 -8.85 3.31
N GLY A 115 -3.46 -9.36 4.53
CA GLY A 115 -2.74 -10.59 4.83
C GLY A 115 -3.06 -11.01 6.25
N GLU A 116 -2.83 -12.28 6.59
CA GLU A 116 -3.14 -12.81 7.94
C GLU A 116 -2.32 -12.10 9.03
N ARG A 117 -1.12 -11.66 8.70
CA ARG A 117 -0.20 -10.94 9.60
C ARG A 117 0.04 -9.54 9.09
N ALA A 118 0.20 -8.57 10.01
CA ALA A 118 0.48 -7.18 9.65
C ALA A 118 1.72 -7.00 8.76
N VAL A 119 2.77 -7.82 8.96
CA VAL A 119 3.99 -7.79 8.13
C VAL A 119 3.73 -8.17 6.67
N VAL A 120 2.71 -9.00 6.43
CA VAL A 120 2.36 -9.47 5.10
C VAL A 120 1.60 -8.41 4.33
N ALA A 121 0.75 -7.61 5.02
CA ALA A 121 0.16 -6.42 4.44
C ALA A 121 1.21 -5.39 4.01
N LEU A 122 2.31 -5.24 4.78
CA LEU A 122 3.45 -4.41 4.36
C LEU A 122 4.10 -4.92 3.07
N TYR A 123 4.27 -6.24 2.92
CA TYR A 123 4.75 -6.80 1.64
C TYR A 123 3.78 -6.56 0.50
N GLY A 124 2.47 -6.68 0.73
CA GLY A 124 1.45 -6.34 -0.26
C GLY A 124 1.49 -4.87 -0.67
N VAL A 125 1.85 -3.95 0.23
CA VAL A 125 2.07 -2.53 -0.11
C VAL A 125 3.22 -2.39 -1.10
N TYR A 126 4.38 -2.98 -0.81
CA TYR A 126 5.54 -2.93 -1.71
C TYR A 126 5.24 -3.58 -3.06
N GLU A 127 4.60 -4.76 -3.05
CA GLU A 127 4.18 -5.44 -4.28
C GLU A 127 3.24 -4.56 -5.11
N TYR A 128 2.26 -3.90 -4.48
CA TYR A 128 1.34 -3.04 -5.19
C TYR A 128 2.06 -1.91 -5.94
N PHE A 129 3.04 -1.27 -5.28
CA PHE A 129 3.81 -0.20 -5.90
C PHE A 129 4.77 -0.71 -6.98
N GLU A 130 5.39 -1.86 -6.78
CA GLU A 130 6.25 -2.50 -7.78
C GLU A 130 5.46 -2.92 -9.01
N ARG A 131 4.40 -3.71 -8.80
CA ARG A 131 3.63 -4.34 -9.89
C ARG A 131 2.75 -3.36 -10.66
N PHE A 132 2.17 -2.36 -9.99
CA PHE A 132 1.17 -1.47 -10.60
C PHE A 132 1.62 -0.02 -10.72
N CYS A 133 2.64 0.41 -9.97
CA CYS A 133 3.07 1.80 -9.97
C CYS A 133 4.48 2.02 -10.53
N ASP A 134 5.09 0.99 -11.11
CA ASP A 134 6.43 1.02 -11.72
C ASP A 134 7.53 1.47 -10.74
N VAL A 135 7.40 1.10 -9.46
CA VAL A 135 8.45 1.35 -8.46
C VAL A 135 9.47 0.22 -8.50
N GLY A 136 10.75 0.56 -8.67
CA GLY A 136 11.84 -0.40 -8.54
C GLY A 136 12.59 -0.19 -7.23
N TYR A 137 12.83 -1.27 -6.47
CA TYR A 137 13.59 -1.23 -5.22
C TYR A 137 15.04 -1.69 -5.47
N PHE A 138 16.00 -0.78 -5.35
CA PHE A 138 17.43 -1.07 -5.59
C PHE A 138 18.31 -0.65 -4.41
N PRO A 139 19.47 -1.29 -4.19
CA PRO A 139 20.41 -0.90 -3.13
C PRO A 139 20.87 0.55 -3.22
N GLU A 140 20.95 1.11 -4.43
CA GLU A 140 21.35 2.50 -4.69
C GLU A 140 20.21 3.49 -4.43
N GLY A 141 18.98 2.99 -4.27
CA GLY A 141 17.78 3.77 -4.01
C GLY A 141 16.58 3.32 -4.83
N ASP A 142 15.39 3.69 -4.37
CA ASP A 142 14.15 3.41 -5.09
C ASP A 142 14.09 4.22 -6.39
N HIS A 143 13.75 3.55 -7.50
CA HIS A 143 13.44 4.21 -8.76
C HIS A 143 11.93 4.44 -8.84
N ILE A 144 11.51 5.71 -8.82
CA ILE A 144 10.10 6.11 -8.74
C ILE A 144 9.79 7.05 -9.90
N ILE A 145 8.79 6.68 -10.70
CA ILE A 145 8.29 7.48 -11.82
C ILE A 145 7.07 8.28 -11.36
N HIS A 146 7.04 9.58 -11.67
CA HIS A 146 5.89 10.43 -11.37
C HIS A 146 4.65 9.98 -12.15
N LYS A 147 3.49 9.94 -11.49
CA LYS A 147 2.20 9.61 -12.10
C LYS A 147 1.10 10.51 -11.54
N GLU A 148 0.17 10.91 -12.39
CA GLU A 148 -0.98 11.73 -11.97
C GLU A 148 -2.02 10.95 -11.14
N ARG A 149 -2.07 9.63 -11.33
CA ARG A 149 -3.06 8.73 -10.71
C ARG A 149 -2.42 7.39 -10.34
N LEU A 150 -2.87 6.82 -9.25
CA LEU A 150 -2.56 5.44 -8.86
C LEU A 150 -3.63 4.47 -9.38
N PRO A 151 -3.27 3.26 -9.82
CA PRO A 151 -4.25 2.23 -10.21
C PRO A 151 -4.95 1.63 -8.98
N LEU A 152 -6.26 1.80 -8.82
CA LEU A 152 -7.02 1.19 -7.71
C LEU A 152 -8.19 0.31 -8.16
N THR A 153 -8.38 0.15 -9.47
CA THR A 153 -9.51 -0.60 -10.03
C THR A 153 -9.01 -1.81 -10.80
N LYS A 154 -9.86 -2.85 -10.89
CA LYS A 154 -9.59 -4.09 -11.64
C LYS A 154 -8.30 -4.82 -11.20
N LEU A 155 -7.92 -4.68 -9.93
CA LEU A 155 -6.81 -5.43 -9.35
C LEU A 155 -7.34 -6.69 -8.68
N ASP A 156 -6.73 -7.83 -8.99
CA ASP A 156 -6.99 -9.09 -8.32
C ASP A 156 -5.71 -9.92 -8.27
N VAL A 157 -5.01 -9.84 -7.14
CA VAL A 157 -3.76 -10.56 -6.90
C VAL A 157 -3.87 -11.28 -5.56
N VAL A 158 -3.54 -12.56 -5.62
CA VAL A 158 -3.22 -13.38 -4.45
C VAL A 158 -1.82 -13.91 -4.68
N ASP A 159 -0.91 -13.66 -3.76
CA ASP A 159 0.47 -14.14 -3.88
C ASP A 159 1.01 -14.59 -2.51
N ARG A 160 2.04 -15.42 -2.54
CA ARG A 160 2.71 -15.93 -1.35
C ARG A 160 4.17 -16.21 -1.63
N PRO A 161 5.04 -16.07 -0.63
CA PRO A 161 6.43 -16.48 -0.79
C PRO A 161 6.52 -17.99 -1.04
N ARG A 162 7.41 -18.36 -1.95
CA ARG A 162 7.74 -19.77 -2.21
C ARG A 162 8.56 -20.40 -1.09
N PHE A 163 9.27 -19.57 -0.31
CA PHE A 163 10.15 -20.00 0.77
C PHE A 163 9.70 -19.40 2.10
N ALA A 164 9.57 -20.23 3.12
CA ALA A 164 9.14 -19.83 4.47
C ALA A 164 10.15 -18.90 5.18
N TYR A 165 11.44 -19.07 4.89
CA TYR A 165 12.50 -18.25 5.48
C TYR A 165 13.25 -17.51 4.37
N ARG A 166 13.37 -16.19 4.54
CA ARG A 166 14.05 -15.30 3.61
C ARG A 166 14.95 -14.38 4.44
N VAL A 167 16.25 -14.57 4.35
CA VAL A 167 17.24 -13.80 5.12
C VAL A 167 18.36 -13.40 4.18
N GLN A 168 18.71 -12.13 4.19
CA GLN A 168 19.95 -11.64 3.58
C GLN A 168 20.96 -11.43 4.71
N HIS A 169 22.06 -12.18 4.70
CA HIS A 169 23.17 -11.92 5.61
C HIS A 169 24.02 -10.78 5.04
N LEU A 170 23.93 -9.60 5.66
CA LEU A 170 24.79 -8.46 5.37
C LEU A 170 26.09 -8.60 6.18
N GLU A 171 27.22 -8.82 5.52
CA GLU A 171 28.52 -8.77 6.19
C GLU A 171 28.81 -7.32 6.62
N SER A 172 29.04 -7.13 7.93
CA SER A 172 29.84 -6.00 8.39
C SER A 172 31.31 -6.38 8.15
N ARG A 173 32.09 -5.49 7.52
CA ARG A 173 33.54 -5.65 7.24
C ARG A 173 34.44 -5.81 8.48
N ALA A 174 33.88 -6.08 9.66
CA ALA A 174 34.59 -5.98 10.93
C ALA A 174 35.16 -7.29 11.47
N VAL A 175 34.78 -8.49 11.02
CA VAL A 175 35.30 -9.73 11.63
C VAL A 175 35.45 -10.86 10.61
N ASN A 176 36.69 -11.36 10.48
CA ASN A 176 37.07 -12.56 9.73
C ASN A 176 36.29 -13.80 10.21
N LEU A 177 35.13 -14.07 9.62
CA LEU A 177 34.44 -15.35 9.77
C LEU A 177 34.51 -16.09 8.44
N VAL A 178 35.07 -17.29 8.50
CA VAL A 178 35.21 -18.23 7.39
C VAL A 178 33.82 -18.50 6.80
N GLN A 179 33.72 -18.24 5.50
CA GLN A 179 32.55 -18.41 4.67
C GLN A 179 32.05 -19.86 4.67
N SER A 180 30.78 -20.05 5.00
CA SER A 180 30.01 -21.22 4.57
C SER A 180 28.71 -20.72 3.94
N SER A 181 28.72 -20.63 2.62
CA SER A 181 27.50 -20.44 1.83
C SER A 181 26.78 -21.79 1.77
N TYR A 182 25.60 -21.90 2.38
CA TYR A 182 24.71 -23.03 2.11
C TYR A 182 24.08 -22.81 0.74
N TYR A 183 24.63 -23.46 -0.28
CA TYR A 183 23.94 -23.67 -1.55
C TYR A 183 22.92 -24.79 -1.35
N TRP A 184 21.72 -24.62 -1.88
CA TRP A 184 20.70 -25.66 -1.86
C TRP A 184 21.03 -26.75 -2.88
N THR A 185 20.93 -28.01 -2.47
CA THR A 185 20.67 -29.13 -3.37
C THR A 185 19.18 -29.18 -3.70
N LEU A 186 18.85 -29.48 -4.95
CA LEU A 186 17.50 -29.78 -5.41
C LEU A 186 17.16 -31.20 -4.93
N ASP A 187 16.67 -31.34 -3.71
CA ASP A 187 16.02 -32.57 -3.29
C ASP A 187 14.57 -32.26 -2.88
N GLN A 188 13.67 -32.98 -3.55
CA GLN A 188 12.22 -32.90 -3.52
C GLN A 188 11.62 -33.35 -2.18
#